data_AF-A0A2G6R7W7-F1
#
_entry.id   AF-A0A2G6R7W7-F1
#
_cell.length_a   1.000
_cell.length_b   1.000
_cell.length_c   1.000
_cell.angle_alpha   90.00
_cell.angle_beta   90.00
_cell.angle_gamma   90.00
#
_symmetry.space_group_name_H-M   'P 1'
#
loop_
_entity.id
_entity.type
_entity.pdbx_description
1 polymer ?
#
loop_
_entity_poly.entity_id
_entity_poly.type
_entity_poly.pdbx_seq_one_letter_code
_entity_poly.pdbx_strand_id
1 'polypeptide(L)'
;PWQVIEKRIKAAAMGDFITAIYNPLSKGRFWQLMRLRELFLRERSPETPVGIVRNVGRSDENIFTTTLQELNTDMADMFTVIIIGNSQSYTANNKMITPRGYYTKKKESKDNLGRQIMNSSFQTILENIDTSNQTLEHTWVACHCIHTTADFNMNNHIEVTNNAVPVLYKALYSDNPPAIITDVSMVTQGIRKAIAQKLGLNIKCYLTDERVKELAEKEGITRTQAGIRLAVEEYPNAIYAFGNAPTALIELVNLIRKRKAAPAGVIAAPVGFVNVKESKWQMKYGCPHIPTIFVNGRKGGSNVAATIINSILSWAEAEAMHPGKGV
;
A
#
# COMPACT_ATOMS: atom_id res chain seq x y z
N PRO A 1 42.74 -16.01 -14.14
CA PRO A 1 41.47 -16.39 -14.83
C PRO A 1 40.34 -16.83 -13.87
N TRP A 2 40.63 -17.69 -12.89
CA TRP A 2 39.60 -18.24 -12.00
C TRP A 2 38.79 -17.19 -11.22
N GLN A 3 39.42 -16.14 -10.67
CA GLN A 3 38.70 -15.08 -9.94
C GLN A 3 37.57 -14.43 -10.77
N VAL A 4 37.78 -14.27 -12.08
CA VAL A 4 36.75 -13.74 -13.00
C VAL A 4 35.61 -14.75 -13.19
N ILE A 5 35.94 -16.04 -13.32
CA ILE A 5 34.96 -17.12 -13.43
C ILE A 5 34.14 -17.23 -12.14
N GLU A 6 34.79 -17.20 -10.98
CA GLU A 6 34.13 -17.23 -9.68
C GLU A 6 33.21 -16.02 -9.48
N LYS A 7 33.63 -14.81 -9.88
CA LYS A 7 32.75 -13.62 -9.87
C LYS A 7 31.50 -13.84 -10.74
N ARG A 8 31.64 -14.45 -11.92
CA ARG A 8 30.51 -14.76 -12.81
C ARG A 8 29.60 -15.84 -12.23
N ILE A 9 30.16 -16.87 -11.61
CA ILE A 9 29.40 -17.92 -10.91
C ILE A 9 28.57 -17.30 -9.77
N LYS A 10 29.18 -16.45 -8.93
CA LYS A 10 28.48 -15.74 -7.85
C LYS A 10 27.36 -14.86 -8.40
N ALA A 11 27.62 -14.10 -9.46
CA ALA A 11 26.59 -13.26 -10.08
C ALA A 11 25.43 -14.08 -10.67
N ALA A 12 25.72 -15.23 -11.31
CA ALA A 12 24.68 -16.12 -11.83
C ALA A 12 23.85 -16.78 -10.71
N ALA A 13 24.51 -17.16 -9.61
CA ALA A 13 23.85 -17.66 -8.42
C ALA A 13 22.97 -16.58 -7.78
N MET A 14 23.49 -15.37 -7.54
CA MET A 14 22.71 -14.26 -6.98
C MET A 14 21.55 -13.83 -7.90
N GLY A 15 21.74 -13.87 -9.22
CA GLY A 15 20.76 -13.42 -10.21
C GLY A 15 19.57 -14.36 -10.47
N ASP A 16 19.46 -15.46 -9.74
CA ASP A 16 18.40 -16.47 -9.91
C ASP A 16 18.25 -17.05 -11.33
N PHE A 17 19.34 -17.16 -12.08
CA PHE A 17 19.31 -17.70 -13.45
C PHE A 17 19.35 -19.23 -13.49
N ILE A 18 18.62 -19.81 -14.44
CA ILE A 18 18.92 -21.16 -14.92
C ILE A 18 20.29 -21.11 -15.59
N THR A 19 21.23 -21.93 -15.12
CA THR A 19 22.63 -21.84 -15.55
C THR A 19 23.09 -23.12 -16.21
N ALA A 20 23.51 -23.02 -17.48
CA ALA A 20 24.13 -24.12 -18.22
C ALA A 20 25.66 -24.04 -18.15
N ILE A 21 26.30 -25.15 -17.80
CA ILE A 21 27.75 -25.28 -17.64
C ILE A 21 28.25 -26.30 -18.66
N TYR A 22 29.12 -25.84 -19.56
CA TYR A 22 29.72 -26.65 -20.61
C TYR A 22 31.12 -27.11 -20.22
N ASN A 23 31.46 -28.35 -20.59
CA ASN A 23 32.78 -28.96 -20.36
C ASN A 23 33.26 -28.82 -18.90
N PRO A 24 32.40 -29.19 -17.92
CA PRO A 24 32.56 -28.86 -16.50
C PRO A 24 33.78 -29.50 -15.86
N LEU A 25 34.25 -30.63 -16.40
CA LEU A 25 35.34 -31.42 -15.82
C LEU A 25 36.33 -31.87 -16.89
N SER A 26 37.62 -31.85 -16.56
CA SER A 26 38.70 -32.46 -17.37
C SER A 26 39.88 -32.82 -16.49
N LYS A 27 40.93 -33.47 -17.03
CA LYS A 27 42.14 -33.80 -16.28
C LYS A 27 42.78 -32.59 -15.57
N GLY A 28 42.75 -31.41 -16.19
CA GLY A 28 43.29 -30.17 -15.62
C GLY A 28 42.27 -29.34 -14.82
N ARG A 29 40.97 -29.68 -14.89
CA ARG A 29 39.88 -28.97 -14.22
C ARG A 29 39.05 -29.96 -13.41
N PHE A 30 39.58 -30.34 -12.25
CA PHE A 30 39.01 -31.40 -11.40
C PHE A 30 38.30 -30.88 -10.14
N TRP A 31 38.54 -29.64 -9.71
CA TRP A 31 37.99 -29.09 -8.46
C TRP A 31 36.93 -27.99 -8.67
N GLN A 32 36.90 -27.39 -9.86
CA GLN A 32 36.09 -26.22 -10.19
C GLN A 32 34.60 -26.50 -10.11
N LEU A 33 34.18 -27.72 -10.46
CA LEU A 33 32.78 -28.14 -10.35
C LEU A 33 32.30 -28.14 -8.90
N MET A 34 33.13 -28.65 -7.98
CA MET A 34 32.80 -28.64 -6.54
C MET A 34 32.76 -27.23 -5.98
N ARG A 35 33.68 -26.35 -6.41
CA ARG A 35 33.63 -24.93 -6.03
C ARG A 35 32.40 -24.22 -6.60
N LEU A 36 31.98 -24.54 -7.82
CA LEU A 36 30.76 -24.02 -8.41
C LEU A 36 29.54 -24.44 -7.57
N ARG A 37 29.44 -25.72 -7.23
CA ARG A 37 28.36 -26.24 -6.37
C ARG A 37 28.31 -25.51 -5.03
N GLU A 38 29.46 -25.34 -4.36
CA GLU A 38 29.54 -24.62 -3.08
C GLU A 38 29.02 -23.18 -3.20
N LEU A 39 29.36 -22.48 -4.28
CA LEU A 39 28.92 -21.10 -4.51
C LEU A 39 27.42 -21.01 -4.80
N PHE A 40 26.86 -21.96 -5.56
CA PHE A 40 25.42 -22.02 -5.81
C PHE A 40 24.64 -22.37 -4.54
N LEU A 41 25.14 -23.27 -3.69
CA LEU A 41 24.50 -23.66 -2.42
C LEU A 41 24.38 -22.51 -1.41
N ARG A 42 25.13 -21.42 -1.59
CA ARG A 42 24.98 -20.20 -0.75
C ARG A 42 23.71 -19.41 -1.09
N GLU A 43 23.20 -19.55 -2.31
CA GLU A 43 22.09 -18.74 -2.87
C GLU A 43 20.88 -19.60 -3.31
N ARG A 44 21.00 -20.94 -3.23
CA ARG A 44 19.99 -21.90 -3.71
C ARG A 44 19.71 -22.98 -2.67
N SER A 45 18.50 -23.52 -2.72
CA SER A 45 18.15 -24.68 -1.90
C SER A 45 18.98 -25.91 -2.35
N PRO A 46 19.42 -26.75 -1.39
CA PRO A 46 20.11 -28.02 -1.69
C PRO A 46 19.33 -28.93 -2.66
N GLU A 47 18.01 -28.87 -2.62
CA GLU A 47 17.05 -29.65 -3.42
C GLU A 47 16.85 -29.08 -4.84
N THR A 48 17.50 -27.96 -5.19
CA THR A 48 17.42 -27.36 -6.53
C THR A 48 17.72 -28.41 -7.61
N PRO A 49 16.82 -28.64 -8.58
CA PRO A 49 17.05 -29.62 -9.63
C PRO A 49 18.28 -29.30 -10.49
N VAL A 50 19.04 -30.34 -10.80
CA VAL A 50 20.17 -30.29 -11.73
C VAL A 50 19.97 -31.35 -12.80
N GLY A 51 19.92 -30.91 -14.06
CA GLY A 51 19.94 -31.79 -15.23
C GLY A 51 21.37 -32.03 -15.70
N ILE A 52 21.70 -33.27 -16.01
CA ILE A 52 23.01 -33.65 -16.56
C ILE A 52 22.78 -34.38 -17.87
N VAL A 53 23.41 -33.89 -18.93
CA VAL A 53 23.35 -34.48 -20.26
C VAL A 53 24.77 -34.74 -20.76
N ARG A 54 25.09 -36.00 -21.00
CA ARG A 54 26.37 -36.42 -21.56
C ARG A 54 26.21 -36.75 -23.04
N ASN A 55 27.19 -36.37 -23.87
CA ASN A 55 27.21 -36.63 -25.31
C ASN A 55 25.97 -36.07 -26.04
N VAL A 56 25.58 -34.84 -25.71
CA VAL A 56 24.37 -34.20 -26.24
C VAL A 56 24.36 -34.27 -27.78
N GLY A 57 23.30 -34.82 -28.35
CA GLY A 57 23.09 -34.96 -29.80
C GLY A 57 23.85 -36.11 -30.47
N ARG A 58 24.47 -37.02 -29.72
CA ARG A 58 25.17 -38.22 -30.25
C ARG A 58 24.37 -39.49 -29.98
N SER A 59 24.76 -40.60 -30.62
CA SER A 59 24.10 -41.90 -30.47
C SER A 59 24.21 -42.49 -29.07
N ASP A 60 25.19 -42.07 -28.29
CA ASP A 60 25.45 -42.47 -26.89
C ASP A 60 25.07 -41.37 -25.88
N GLU A 61 24.07 -40.54 -26.22
CA GLU A 61 23.51 -39.53 -25.32
C GLU A 61 22.92 -40.19 -24.06
N ASN A 62 23.22 -39.61 -22.89
CA ASN A 62 22.66 -40.05 -21.62
C ASN A 62 22.19 -38.83 -20.81
N ILE A 63 20.93 -38.88 -20.35
CA ILE A 63 20.27 -37.81 -19.60
C ILE A 63 19.84 -38.35 -18.24
N PHE A 64 20.19 -37.62 -17.19
CA PHE A 64 19.66 -37.88 -15.86
C PHE A 64 19.52 -36.58 -15.05
N THR A 65 18.80 -36.67 -13.94
CA THR A 65 18.54 -35.55 -13.03
C THR A 65 18.99 -35.89 -11.63
N THR A 66 19.54 -34.90 -10.93
CA THR A 66 19.95 -34.98 -9.53
C THR A 66 19.60 -33.67 -8.82
N THR A 67 20.03 -33.50 -7.57
CA THR A 67 19.92 -32.26 -6.82
C THR A 67 21.24 -31.51 -6.78
N LEU A 68 21.20 -30.20 -6.51
CA LEU A 68 22.40 -29.39 -6.34
C LEU A 68 23.29 -29.93 -5.21
N GLN A 69 22.70 -30.53 -4.17
CA GLN A 69 23.41 -31.18 -3.07
C GLN A 69 24.08 -32.49 -3.45
N GLU A 70 23.54 -33.24 -4.40
CA GLU A 70 24.09 -34.54 -4.80
C GLU A 70 25.10 -34.42 -5.94
N LEU A 71 25.10 -33.29 -6.65
CA LEU A 71 26.03 -33.00 -7.73
C LEU A 71 27.49 -33.21 -7.28
N ASN A 72 28.20 -34.09 -7.99
CA ASN A 72 29.60 -34.41 -7.73
C ASN A 72 30.38 -34.64 -9.04
N THR A 73 31.68 -34.85 -8.93
CA THR A 73 32.59 -34.98 -10.07
C THR A 73 32.44 -36.28 -10.86
N ASP A 74 31.93 -37.35 -10.25
CA ASP A 74 31.81 -38.67 -10.90
C ASP A 74 30.66 -38.70 -11.92
N MET A 75 29.79 -37.69 -11.85
CA MET A 75 28.64 -37.54 -12.73
C MET A 75 28.97 -36.78 -14.04
N ALA A 76 30.17 -36.22 -14.20
CA ALA A 76 30.48 -35.32 -15.31
C ALA A 76 31.89 -35.50 -15.87
N ASP A 77 32.01 -35.27 -17.18
CA ASP A 77 33.28 -35.25 -17.91
C ASP A 77 33.33 -34.10 -18.91
N MET A 78 34.30 -34.15 -19.83
CA MET A 78 34.49 -33.11 -20.84
C MET A 78 33.41 -33.09 -21.93
N PHE A 79 32.51 -34.08 -21.99
CA PHE A 79 31.39 -34.17 -22.94
C PHE A 79 30.04 -33.98 -22.25
N THR A 80 30.05 -33.42 -21.04
CA THR A 80 28.87 -33.23 -20.21
C THR A 80 28.41 -31.77 -20.23
N VAL A 81 27.10 -31.55 -20.28
CA VAL A 81 26.43 -30.27 -20.01
C VAL A 81 25.62 -30.42 -18.73
N ILE A 82 25.82 -29.49 -17.79
CA ILE A 82 25.08 -29.43 -16.53
C ILE A 82 24.14 -28.24 -16.59
N ILE A 83 22.86 -28.43 -16.26
CA ILE A 83 21.85 -27.38 -16.17
C ILE A 83 21.39 -27.29 -14.72
N ILE A 84 21.70 -26.17 -14.05
CA ILE A 84 21.25 -25.88 -12.69
C ILE A 84 19.99 -25.03 -12.75
N GLY A 85 18.94 -25.45 -12.03
CA GLY A 85 17.69 -24.71 -11.92
C GLY A 85 17.80 -23.40 -11.13
N ASN A 86 16.75 -22.59 -11.26
CA ASN A 86 16.51 -21.44 -10.40
C ASN A 86 15.59 -21.79 -9.22
N SER A 87 15.26 -20.80 -8.38
CA SER A 87 14.39 -20.95 -7.21
C SER A 87 12.98 -21.49 -7.49
N GLN A 88 12.53 -21.44 -8.75
CA GLN A 88 11.21 -21.92 -9.18
C GLN A 88 11.26 -23.28 -9.89
N SER A 89 12.45 -23.83 -10.10
CA SER A 89 12.62 -25.09 -10.82
C SER A 89 12.25 -26.28 -9.92
N TYR A 90 11.55 -27.27 -10.48
CA TYR A 90 11.20 -28.50 -9.78
C TYR A 90 11.27 -29.70 -10.74
N THR A 91 11.31 -30.92 -10.19
CA THR A 91 11.24 -32.15 -10.98
C THR A 91 9.82 -32.70 -10.99
N ALA A 92 9.34 -33.08 -12.17
CA ALA A 92 8.08 -33.81 -12.34
C ALA A 92 8.15 -34.71 -13.57
N ASN A 93 7.63 -35.94 -13.48
CA ASN A 93 7.63 -36.93 -14.56
C ASN A 93 9.03 -37.13 -15.19
N ASN A 94 10.07 -37.25 -14.36
CA ASN A 94 11.49 -37.36 -14.75
C ASN A 94 11.99 -36.21 -15.65
N LYS A 95 11.34 -35.04 -15.59
CA LYS A 95 11.75 -33.82 -16.28
C LYS A 95 12.01 -32.73 -15.25
N MET A 96 13.01 -31.91 -15.55
CA MET A 96 13.22 -30.63 -14.87
C MET A 96 12.33 -29.57 -15.52
N ILE A 97 11.49 -28.91 -14.71
CA ILE A 97 10.51 -27.92 -15.16
C ILE A 97 10.81 -26.59 -14.47
N THR A 98 10.85 -25.52 -15.26
CA THR A 98 10.85 -24.15 -14.75
C THR A 98 9.64 -23.41 -15.35
N PRO A 99 8.66 -22.98 -14.54
CA PRO A 99 7.51 -22.23 -15.01
C PRO A 99 7.92 -20.96 -15.77
N ARG A 100 7.13 -20.57 -16.78
CA ARG A 100 7.29 -19.28 -17.46
C ARG A 100 6.59 -18.18 -16.65
N GLY A 101 7.31 -17.09 -16.37
CA GLY A 101 6.80 -15.93 -15.64
C GLY A 101 7.24 -15.91 -14.16
N TYR A 102 7.32 -14.72 -13.57
CA TYR A 102 7.57 -14.53 -12.14
C TYR A 102 6.29 -14.82 -11.34
N TYR A 103 5.85 -16.07 -11.35
CA TYR A 103 4.76 -16.47 -10.48
C TYR A 103 5.34 -16.68 -9.08
N THR A 104 5.26 -15.64 -8.26
CA THR A 104 5.43 -15.75 -6.81
C THR A 104 4.54 -16.90 -6.36
N LYS A 105 5.13 -17.93 -5.72
CA LYS A 105 4.35 -19.01 -5.08
C LYS A 105 3.32 -18.33 -4.19
N LYS A 106 2.06 -18.36 -4.63
CA LYS A 106 0.90 -17.96 -3.83
C LYS A 106 0.97 -18.77 -2.54
N LYS A 107 1.26 -18.13 -1.42
CA LYS A 107 0.73 -18.64 -0.15
C LYS A 107 -0.78 -18.74 -0.36
N GLU A 108 -1.36 -19.90 -0.11
CA GLU A 108 -2.81 -20.07 -0.10
C GLU A 108 -3.40 -19.11 0.93
N SER A 109 -3.79 -17.93 0.46
CA SER A 109 -4.57 -16.97 1.20
C SER A 109 -6.03 -17.16 0.79
N LYS A 110 -6.92 -17.29 1.77
CA LYS A 110 -8.38 -17.33 1.57
C LYS A 110 -8.94 -16.01 1.00
N ASP A 111 -8.12 -14.97 0.87
CA ASP A 111 -8.55 -13.67 0.38
C ASP A 111 -8.57 -13.59 -1.15
N ASN A 112 -9.48 -12.77 -1.68
CA ASN A 112 -9.53 -12.45 -3.11
C ASN A 112 -8.24 -11.71 -3.56
N LEU A 113 -7.95 -11.78 -4.87
CA LEU A 113 -6.71 -11.22 -5.45
C LEU A 113 -6.51 -9.73 -5.12
N GLY A 114 -7.58 -8.94 -5.15
CA GLY A 114 -7.52 -7.50 -4.82
C GLY A 114 -7.04 -7.25 -3.39
N ARG A 115 -7.54 -8.03 -2.43
CA ARG A 115 -7.14 -7.95 -1.03
C ARG A 115 -5.70 -8.42 -0.80
N GLN A 116 -5.25 -9.44 -1.53
CA GLN A 116 -3.84 -9.85 -1.49
C GLN A 116 -2.90 -8.73 -1.95
N ILE A 117 -3.25 -8.01 -3.02
CA ILE A 117 -2.48 -6.87 -3.52
C ILE A 117 -2.46 -5.73 -2.49
N MET A 118 -3.60 -5.41 -1.89
CA MET A 118 -3.69 -4.36 -0.87
C MET A 118 -2.86 -4.69 0.37
N ASN A 119 -2.95 -5.92 0.87
CA ASN A 119 -2.14 -6.38 2.02
C ASN A 119 -0.65 -6.33 1.71
N SER A 120 -0.25 -6.79 0.53
CA SER A 120 1.15 -6.73 0.09
C SER A 120 1.64 -5.28 0.01
N SER A 121 0.79 -4.38 -0.50
CA SER A 121 1.09 -2.94 -0.54
C SER A 121 1.28 -2.36 0.86
N PHE A 122 0.40 -2.70 1.82
CA PHE A 122 0.51 -2.21 3.20
C PHE A 122 1.75 -2.76 3.90
N GLN A 123 2.10 -4.02 3.66
CA GLN A 123 3.33 -4.60 4.18
C GLN A 123 4.57 -3.84 3.65
N THR A 124 4.64 -3.60 2.33
CA THR A 124 5.70 -2.77 1.74
C THR A 124 5.74 -1.37 2.35
N ILE A 125 4.58 -0.76 2.62
CA ILE A 125 4.53 0.57 3.24
C ILE A 125 5.12 0.54 4.64
N LEU A 126 4.70 -0.41 5.48
CA LEU A 126 5.17 -0.54 6.87
C LEU A 126 6.68 -0.82 6.96
N GLU A 127 7.24 -1.55 6.00
CA GLU A 127 8.69 -1.78 5.91
C GLU A 127 9.49 -0.51 5.56
N ASN A 128 8.84 0.54 5.03
CA ASN A 128 9.48 1.76 4.52
C ASN A 128 9.14 3.03 5.32
N ILE A 129 8.39 2.92 6.42
CA ILE A 129 8.07 4.05 7.30
C ILE A 129 8.46 3.76 8.74
N ASP A 130 8.86 4.80 9.47
CA ASP A 130 9.06 4.71 10.91
C ASP A 130 7.70 4.81 11.63
N THR A 131 7.38 3.78 12.40
CA THR A 131 6.16 3.66 13.21
C THR A 131 6.44 3.62 14.71
N SER A 132 7.71 3.69 15.13
CA SER A 132 8.14 3.44 16.51
C SER A 132 7.46 4.33 17.56
N ASN A 133 7.08 5.56 17.19
CA ASN A 133 6.44 6.55 18.06
C ASN A 133 5.02 6.91 17.62
N GLN A 134 4.37 6.06 16.82
CA GLN A 134 3.05 6.32 16.26
C GLN A 134 1.98 5.47 16.92
N THR A 135 0.79 6.04 17.08
CA THR A 135 -0.37 5.28 17.54
C THR A 135 -0.95 4.43 16.41
N LEU A 136 -1.73 3.41 16.75
CA LEU A 136 -2.37 2.55 15.75
C LEU A 136 -3.28 3.36 14.81
N GLU A 137 -3.99 4.38 15.34
CA GLU A 137 -4.83 5.28 14.54
C GLU A 137 -4.01 6.03 13.49
N HIS A 138 -2.86 6.56 13.91
CA HIS A 138 -1.95 7.27 13.02
C HIS A 138 -1.45 6.34 11.92
N THR A 139 -0.88 5.19 12.30
CA THR A 139 -0.28 4.26 11.34
C THR A 139 -1.31 3.73 10.35
N TRP A 140 -2.55 3.45 10.80
CA TRP A 140 -3.64 3.02 9.93
C TRP A 140 -4.01 4.08 8.90
N VAL A 141 -4.21 5.33 9.34
CA VAL A 141 -4.51 6.45 8.44
C VAL A 141 -3.34 6.71 7.50
N ALA A 142 -2.10 6.69 7.99
CA ALA A 142 -0.90 6.90 7.20
C ALA A 142 -0.75 5.85 6.10
N CYS A 143 -0.93 4.56 6.39
CA CYS A 143 -0.85 3.48 5.40
C CYS A 143 -1.86 3.68 4.27
N HIS A 144 -3.11 4.00 4.62
CA HIS A 144 -4.15 4.29 3.63
C HIS A 144 -3.81 5.50 2.75
N CYS A 145 -3.33 6.58 3.36
CA CYS A 145 -2.91 7.79 2.65
C CYS A 145 -1.72 7.50 1.71
N ILE A 146 -0.68 6.83 2.19
CA ILE A 146 0.51 6.46 1.40
C ILE A 146 0.11 5.53 0.25
N HIS A 147 -0.76 4.55 0.47
CA HIS A 147 -1.26 3.67 -0.59
C HIS A 147 -1.98 4.46 -1.69
N THR A 148 -2.74 5.49 -1.30
CA THR A 148 -3.49 6.34 -2.24
C THR A 148 -2.59 7.30 -3.02
N THR A 149 -1.48 7.76 -2.43
CA THR A 149 -0.63 8.81 -3.02
C THR A 149 0.71 8.30 -3.54
N ALA A 150 1.08 7.05 -3.21
CA ALA A 150 2.43 6.50 -3.39
C ALA A 150 3.54 7.41 -2.81
N ASP A 151 3.27 8.11 -1.70
CA ASP A 151 4.20 9.06 -1.08
C ASP A 151 4.40 8.75 0.40
N PHE A 152 5.52 8.10 0.73
CA PHE A 152 5.89 7.74 2.11
C PHE A 152 5.95 8.94 3.06
N ASN A 153 6.21 10.15 2.56
CA ASN A 153 6.27 11.33 3.42
C ASN A 153 4.91 11.68 4.04
N MET A 154 3.81 11.15 3.51
CA MET A 154 2.49 11.30 4.13
C MET A 154 2.49 10.87 5.59
N ASN A 155 3.33 9.88 5.97
CA ASN A 155 3.51 9.44 7.35
C ASN A 155 3.78 10.61 8.33
N ASN A 156 4.59 11.59 7.90
CA ASN A 156 5.02 12.72 8.73
C ASN A 156 4.02 13.89 8.70
N HIS A 157 3.04 13.83 7.79
CA HIS A 157 2.01 14.86 7.65
C HIS A 157 0.72 14.50 8.38
N ILE A 158 0.45 13.23 8.64
CA ILE A 158 -0.74 12.84 9.40
C ILE A 158 -0.59 13.27 10.85
N GLU A 159 -1.66 13.84 11.42
CA GLU A 159 -1.79 14.08 12.84
C GLU A 159 -3.24 13.77 13.24
N VAL A 160 -3.41 12.95 14.28
CA VAL A 160 -4.72 12.56 14.81
C VAL A 160 -4.87 13.18 16.19
N THR A 161 -5.96 13.92 16.42
CA THR A 161 -6.25 14.55 17.72
C THR A 161 -7.51 13.96 18.35
N ASN A 162 -7.59 13.98 19.69
CA ASN A 162 -8.74 13.56 20.47
C ASN A 162 -9.30 12.17 20.10
N ASN A 163 -8.41 11.22 19.78
CA ASN A 163 -8.78 9.87 19.35
C ASN A 163 -9.80 9.87 18.19
N ALA A 164 -9.64 10.78 17.23
CA ALA A 164 -10.65 11.00 16.19
C ALA A 164 -11.02 9.73 15.43
N VAL A 165 -10.07 8.85 15.11
CA VAL A 165 -10.37 7.62 14.34
C VAL A 165 -11.37 6.71 15.06
N PRO A 166 -11.11 6.19 16.27
CA PRO A 166 -12.05 5.32 16.97
C PRO A 166 -13.35 6.05 17.36
N VAL A 167 -13.30 7.35 17.72
CA VAL A 167 -14.49 8.15 18.05
C VAL A 167 -15.41 8.25 16.83
N LEU A 168 -14.88 8.60 15.67
CA LEU A 168 -15.65 8.74 14.44
C LEU A 168 -16.13 7.40 13.91
N TYR A 169 -15.32 6.33 14.03
CA TYR A 169 -15.74 4.98 13.71
C TYR A 169 -16.98 4.58 14.51
N LYS A 170 -16.95 4.77 15.84
CA LYS A 170 -18.09 4.47 16.72
C LYS A 170 -19.32 5.29 16.34
N ALA A 171 -19.16 6.58 16.02
CA ALA A 171 -20.27 7.44 15.62
C ALA A 171 -20.90 6.97 14.30
N LEU A 172 -20.09 6.63 13.29
CA LEU A 172 -20.54 6.18 11.97
C LEU A 172 -21.23 4.81 11.98
N TYR A 173 -20.95 3.97 12.97
CA TYR A 173 -21.58 2.65 13.15
C TYR A 173 -22.69 2.66 14.22
N SER A 174 -23.09 3.83 14.72
CA SER A 174 -24.21 3.95 15.65
C SER A 174 -25.57 3.86 14.93
N ASP A 175 -26.66 3.68 15.67
CA ASP A 175 -28.02 3.62 15.11
C ASP A 175 -28.46 4.93 14.44
N ASN A 176 -27.86 6.06 14.82
CA ASN A 176 -28.12 7.37 14.25
C ASN A 176 -26.79 8.05 13.86
N PRO A 177 -26.16 7.61 12.77
CA PRO A 177 -24.85 8.10 12.39
C PRO A 177 -24.92 9.58 11.96
N PRO A 178 -23.91 10.41 12.31
CA PRO A 178 -23.87 11.79 11.85
C PRO A 178 -23.73 11.83 10.32
N ALA A 179 -24.29 12.88 9.70
CA ALA A 179 -24.05 13.13 8.29
C ALA A 179 -22.56 13.39 8.02
N ILE A 180 -22.11 13.09 6.81
CA ILE A 180 -20.77 13.45 6.33
C ILE A 180 -20.94 14.57 5.31
N ILE A 181 -20.42 15.76 5.64
CA ILE A 181 -20.43 16.93 4.78
C ILE A 181 -19.05 17.11 4.16
N THR A 182 -18.97 17.21 2.84
CA THR A 182 -17.71 17.42 2.12
C THR A 182 -17.67 18.77 1.41
N ASP A 183 -16.50 19.40 1.36
CA ASP A 183 -16.32 20.70 0.70
C ASP A 183 -16.47 20.66 -0.83
N VAL A 184 -16.08 19.54 -1.47
CA VAL A 184 -16.22 19.32 -2.91
C VAL A 184 -16.75 17.92 -3.22
N SER A 185 -17.47 17.78 -4.33
CA SER A 185 -18.11 16.52 -4.75
C SER A 185 -17.13 15.37 -4.97
N MET A 186 -15.87 15.68 -5.34
CA MET A 186 -14.83 14.67 -5.54
C MET A 186 -14.49 13.90 -4.25
N VAL A 187 -14.59 14.55 -3.08
CA VAL A 187 -14.44 13.86 -1.79
C VAL A 187 -15.61 12.90 -1.58
N THR A 188 -16.84 13.36 -1.81
CA THR A 188 -18.05 12.52 -1.72
C THR A 188 -17.93 11.26 -2.60
N GLN A 189 -17.48 11.41 -3.85
CA GLN A 189 -17.36 10.28 -4.79
C GLN A 189 -16.24 9.29 -4.43
N GLY A 190 -15.22 9.73 -3.68
CA GLY A 190 -14.14 8.86 -3.22
C GLY A 190 -14.50 7.98 -2.03
N ILE A 191 -15.63 8.23 -1.36
CA ILE A 191 -16.08 7.42 -0.21
C ILE A 191 -16.70 6.10 -0.71
N ARG A 192 -16.37 4.98 -0.04
CA ARG A 192 -16.80 3.62 -0.42
C ARG A 192 -18.33 3.47 -0.34
N LYS A 193 -18.99 3.58 -1.50
CA LYS A 193 -20.47 3.54 -1.64
C LYS A 193 -21.12 2.32 -1.01
N ALA A 194 -20.56 1.13 -1.20
CA ALA A 194 -21.14 -0.11 -0.66
C ALA A 194 -21.23 -0.09 0.88
N ILE A 195 -20.16 0.36 1.55
CA ILE A 195 -20.14 0.49 3.01
C ILE A 195 -21.06 1.62 3.46
N ALA A 196 -21.01 2.77 2.79
CA ALA A 196 -21.86 3.91 3.13
C ALA A 196 -23.35 3.57 3.02
N GLN A 197 -23.77 2.85 1.98
CA GLN A 197 -25.15 2.38 1.81
C GLN A 197 -25.53 1.34 2.87
N LYS A 198 -24.65 0.38 3.14
CA LYS A 198 -24.88 -0.64 4.19
C LYS A 198 -25.11 -0.02 5.57
N LEU A 199 -24.41 1.07 5.87
CA LEU A 199 -24.52 1.82 7.13
C LEU A 199 -25.58 2.94 7.09
N GLY A 200 -26.26 3.14 5.95
CA GLY A 200 -27.26 4.20 5.82
C GLY A 200 -26.69 5.62 5.95
N LEU A 201 -25.40 5.84 5.62
CA LEU A 201 -24.74 7.12 5.84
C LEU A 201 -25.28 8.19 4.89
N ASN A 202 -25.67 9.33 5.45
CA ASN A 202 -26.03 10.52 4.70
C ASN A 202 -24.78 11.33 4.34
N ILE A 203 -24.35 11.27 3.09
CA ILE A 203 -23.17 11.98 2.58
C ILE A 203 -23.61 13.09 1.64
N LYS A 204 -23.25 14.34 1.94
CA LYS A 204 -23.69 15.51 1.17
C LYS A 204 -22.54 16.47 0.83
N CYS A 205 -22.70 17.14 -0.30
CA CYS A 205 -21.87 18.27 -0.72
C CYS A 205 -22.79 19.39 -1.23
N TYR A 206 -22.69 20.57 -0.62
CA TYR A 206 -23.56 21.71 -0.96
C TYR A 206 -22.99 22.56 -2.10
N LEU A 207 -21.81 22.28 -2.62
CA LEU A 207 -21.12 23.13 -3.59
C LEU A 207 -21.96 23.46 -4.85
N THR A 208 -22.84 22.54 -5.25
CA THR A 208 -23.74 22.68 -6.41
C THR A 208 -25.19 22.98 -6.03
N ASP A 209 -25.49 23.23 -4.76
CA ASP A 209 -26.81 23.64 -4.31
C ASP A 209 -27.12 25.05 -4.85
N GLU A 210 -28.33 25.26 -5.39
CA GLU A 210 -28.72 26.52 -6.00
C GLU A 210 -28.63 27.69 -5.01
N ARG A 211 -28.94 27.43 -3.73
CA ARG A 211 -28.88 28.41 -2.63
C ARG A 211 -27.46 28.90 -2.36
N VAL A 212 -26.44 28.08 -2.65
CA VAL A 212 -25.03 28.44 -2.43
C VAL A 212 -24.59 29.57 -3.34
N LYS A 213 -25.07 29.58 -4.59
CA LYS A 213 -24.69 30.61 -5.56
C LYS A 213 -25.17 31.98 -5.09
N GLU A 214 -26.45 32.08 -4.73
CA GLU A 214 -27.05 33.31 -4.24
C GLU A 214 -26.38 33.80 -2.95
N LEU A 215 -26.15 32.91 -1.99
CA LEU A 215 -25.50 33.26 -0.73
C LEU A 215 -24.06 33.75 -0.93
N ALA A 216 -23.29 33.09 -1.80
CA ALA A 216 -21.91 33.47 -2.10
C ALA A 216 -21.81 34.87 -2.72
N GLU A 217 -22.69 35.18 -3.68
CA GLU A 217 -22.76 36.49 -4.32
C GLU A 217 -23.21 37.58 -3.35
N LYS A 218 -24.28 37.31 -2.57
CA LYS A 218 -24.82 38.25 -1.59
C LYS A 218 -23.83 38.64 -0.51
N GLU A 219 -23.04 37.68 -0.01
CA GLU A 219 -22.13 37.90 1.11
C GLU A 219 -20.67 38.13 0.70
N GLY A 220 -20.35 38.08 -0.59
CA GLY A 220 -19.00 38.28 -1.11
C GLY A 220 -18.01 37.20 -0.65
N ILE A 221 -18.48 35.95 -0.50
CA ILE A 221 -17.68 34.80 -0.04
C ILE A 221 -17.54 33.74 -1.12
N THR A 222 -16.62 32.79 -0.96
CA THR A 222 -16.49 31.68 -1.90
C THR A 222 -17.68 30.72 -1.81
N ARG A 223 -18.02 30.05 -2.93
CA ARG A 223 -19.09 29.03 -2.97
C ARG A 223 -18.90 27.92 -1.94
N THR A 224 -17.66 27.51 -1.69
CA THR A 224 -17.38 26.50 -0.67
C THR A 224 -17.63 27.01 0.75
N GLN A 225 -17.38 28.29 1.06
CA GLN A 225 -17.78 28.89 2.34
C GLN A 225 -19.29 28.95 2.50
N ALA A 226 -20.00 29.45 1.48
CA ALA A 226 -21.47 29.50 1.47
C ALA A 226 -22.08 28.10 1.63
N GLY A 227 -21.51 27.08 0.96
CA GLY A 227 -21.92 25.69 1.13
C GLY A 227 -21.76 25.17 2.55
N ILE A 228 -20.67 25.52 3.25
CA ILE A 228 -20.50 25.14 4.65
C ILE A 228 -21.48 25.87 5.58
N ARG A 229 -21.80 27.15 5.32
CA ARG A 229 -22.82 27.89 6.09
C ARG A 229 -24.17 27.18 6.03
N LEU A 230 -24.64 26.87 4.83
CA LEU A 230 -25.91 26.15 4.64
C LEU A 230 -25.87 24.74 5.26
N ALA A 231 -24.74 24.04 5.08
CA ALA A 231 -24.59 22.71 5.68
C ALA A 231 -24.62 22.73 7.21
N VAL A 232 -24.10 23.79 7.85
CA VAL A 232 -24.14 23.96 9.32
C VAL A 232 -25.56 24.27 9.81
N GLU A 233 -26.36 24.98 9.04
CA GLU A 233 -27.77 25.22 9.39
C GLU A 233 -28.58 23.91 9.43
N GLU A 234 -28.30 22.98 8.51
CA GLU A 234 -29.02 21.70 8.43
C GLU A 234 -28.36 20.59 9.28
N TYR A 235 -27.04 20.59 9.42
CA TYR A 235 -26.27 19.51 10.05
C TYR A 235 -25.14 20.01 10.97
N PRO A 236 -25.44 20.79 12.02
CA PRO A 236 -24.41 21.45 12.85
C PRO A 236 -23.45 20.46 13.56
N ASN A 237 -23.86 19.20 13.72
CA ASN A 237 -23.10 18.15 14.40
C ASN A 237 -22.49 17.12 13.43
N ALA A 238 -22.45 17.41 12.13
CA ALA A 238 -21.91 16.49 11.13
C ALA A 238 -20.40 16.21 11.31
N ILE A 239 -19.93 15.20 10.59
CA ILE A 239 -18.51 15.05 10.27
C ILE A 239 -18.22 15.91 9.04
N TYR A 240 -17.26 16.82 9.12
CA TYR A 240 -16.89 17.69 8.01
C TYR A 240 -15.54 17.30 7.41
N ALA A 241 -15.50 17.11 6.09
CA ALA A 241 -14.30 16.69 5.38
C ALA A 241 -13.91 17.72 4.32
N PHE A 242 -12.66 18.19 4.42
CA PHE A 242 -12.09 19.21 3.56
C PHE A 242 -10.94 18.63 2.78
N GLY A 243 -11.15 18.41 1.47
CA GLY A 243 -10.12 17.90 0.57
C GLY A 243 -9.50 18.97 -0.33
N ASN A 244 -10.15 20.11 -0.52
CA ASN A 244 -9.73 21.11 -1.50
C ASN A 244 -9.67 22.52 -0.92
N ALA A 245 -10.78 23.07 -0.45
CA ALA A 245 -10.93 24.50 -0.20
C ALA A 245 -10.52 24.91 1.23
N PRO A 246 -9.41 25.66 1.41
CA PRO A 246 -9.00 26.17 2.73
C PRO A 246 -10.01 27.15 3.32
N THR A 247 -10.68 27.93 2.46
CA THR A 247 -11.72 28.88 2.85
C THR A 247 -12.90 28.20 3.53
N ALA A 248 -13.27 26.99 3.10
CA ALA A 248 -14.36 26.22 3.69
C ALA A 248 -14.03 25.75 5.12
N LEU A 249 -12.78 25.30 5.35
CA LEU A 249 -12.31 24.93 6.68
C LEU A 249 -12.25 26.15 7.61
N ILE A 250 -11.75 27.29 7.12
CA ILE A 250 -11.74 28.56 7.86
C ILE A 250 -13.16 28.96 8.26
N GLU A 251 -14.13 28.81 7.35
CA GLU A 251 -15.52 29.13 7.63
C GLU A 251 -16.13 28.23 8.70
N LEU A 252 -15.87 26.92 8.65
CA LEU A 252 -16.31 26.00 9.71
C LEU A 252 -15.75 26.43 11.07
N VAL A 253 -14.46 26.76 11.14
CA VAL A 253 -13.82 27.25 12.38
C VAL A 253 -14.52 28.51 12.90
N ASN A 254 -14.84 29.47 12.03
CA ASN A 254 -15.59 30.67 12.39
C ASN A 254 -16.97 30.33 12.97
N LEU A 255 -17.69 29.39 12.35
CA LEU A 255 -19.02 28.95 12.79
C LEU A 255 -18.97 28.20 14.13
N ILE A 256 -17.98 27.34 14.35
CA ILE A 256 -17.74 26.68 15.65
C ILE A 256 -17.49 27.73 16.73
N ARG A 257 -16.61 28.71 16.48
CA ARG A 257 -16.29 29.75 17.45
C ARG A 257 -17.47 30.67 17.76
N LYS A 258 -18.39 30.84 16.81
CA LYS A 258 -19.68 31.53 17.01
C LYS A 258 -20.76 30.65 17.63
N ARG A 259 -20.42 29.41 18.05
CA ARG A 259 -21.34 28.42 18.63
C ARG A 259 -22.52 28.05 17.72
N LYS A 260 -22.33 28.14 16.40
CA LYS A 260 -23.31 27.71 15.39
C LYS A 260 -23.12 26.27 14.95
N ALA A 261 -21.94 25.70 15.15
CA ALA A 261 -21.61 24.32 14.80
C ALA A 261 -20.93 23.62 15.99
N ALA A 262 -21.21 22.32 16.15
CA ALA A 262 -20.51 21.44 17.07
C ALA A 262 -20.22 20.09 16.37
N PRO A 263 -19.30 20.07 15.39
CA PRO A 263 -19.03 18.88 14.58
C PRO A 263 -18.67 17.65 15.40
N ALA A 264 -19.17 16.48 14.99
CA ALA A 264 -18.73 15.20 15.52
C ALA A 264 -17.24 14.94 15.26
N GLY A 265 -16.71 15.50 14.17
CA GLY A 265 -15.27 15.62 13.92
C GLY A 265 -14.96 16.20 12.55
N VAL A 266 -13.67 16.39 12.29
CA VAL A 266 -13.16 17.08 11.10
C VAL A 266 -12.04 16.29 10.42
N ILE A 267 -12.08 16.19 9.09
CA ILE A 267 -10.96 15.77 8.26
C ILE A 267 -10.38 17.02 7.59
N ALA A 268 -9.23 17.48 8.07
CA ALA A 268 -8.57 18.71 7.63
C ALA A 268 -7.43 18.38 6.65
N ALA A 269 -7.80 18.09 5.40
CA ALA A 269 -6.87 17.76 4.32
C ALA A 269 -6.95 18.69 3.08
N PRO A 270 -7.21 20.02 3.19
CA PRO A 270 -7.15 20.89 2.02
C PRO A 270 -5.72 20.92 1.45
N VAL A 271 -5.61 21.07 0.13
CA VAL A 271 -4.35 21.08 -0.62
C VAL A 271 -4.14 22.42 -1.31
N GLY A 272 -2.88 22.78 -1.56
CA GLY A 272 -2.51 23.96 -2.36
C GLY A 272 -1.48 24.85 -1.67
N PHE A 273 -1.42 26.10 -2.11
CA PHE A 273 -0.31 27.00 -1.77
C PHE A 273 -0.72 28.25 -0.99
N VAL A 274 -1.99 28.65 -1.09
CA VAL A 274 -2.53 29.88 -0.48
C VAL A 274 -3.50 29.50 0.65
N ASN A 275 -3.29 30.04 1.86
CA ASN A 275 -4.12 29.84 3.05
C ASN A 275 -4.31 28.39 3.54
N VAL A 276 -3.61 27.42 2.96
CA VAL A 276 -3.77 25.98 3.28
C VAL A 276 -3.27 25.66 4.68
N LYS A 277 -2.03 26.06 5.00
CA LYS A 277 -1.44 25.78 6.31
C LYS A 277 -2.21 26.52 7.40
N GLU A 278 -2.52 27.77 7.11
CA GLU A 278 -3.23 28.70 7.98
C GLU A 278 -4.64 28.17 8.31
N SER A 279 -5.37 27.63 7.32
CA SER A 279 -6.68 27.01 7.57
C SER A 279 -6.61 25.81 8.54
N LYS A 280 -5.58 24.97 8.39
CA LYS A 280 -5.35 23.80 9.27
C LYS A 280 -4.96 24.25 10.67
N TRP A 281 -4.10 25.27 10.79
CA TRP A 281 -3.73 25.86 12.08
C TRP A 281 -4.90 26.51 12.80
N GLN A 282 -5.78 27.21 12.07
CA GLN A 282 -7.00 27.78 12.65
C GLN A 282 -7.89 26.69 13.25
N MET A 283 -8.03 25.54 12.59
CA MET A 283 -8.77 24.42 13.17
C MET A 283 -8.04 23.82 14.38
N LYS A 284 -6.73 23.55 14.24
CA LYS A 284 -5.90 22.92 15.28
C LYS A 284 -5.89 23.73 16.58
N TYR A 285 -5.66 25.03 16.50
CA TYR A 285 -5.51 25.89 17.67
C TYR A 285 -6.80 26.62 18.05
N GLY A 286 -7.69 26.87 17.09
CA GLY A 286 -8.95 27.57 17.32
C GLY A 286 -10.08 26.67 17.82
N CYS A 287 -10.01 25.37 17.54
CA CYS A 287 -11.02 24.37 17.91
C CYS A 287 -10.38 23.05 18.44
N PRO A 288 -9.47 23.10 19.42
CA PRO A 288 -8.66 21.93 19.83
C PRO A 288 -9.48 20.79 20.45
N HIS A 289 -10.72 21.05 20.89
CA HIS A 289 -11.61 20.07 21.49
C HIS A 289 -12.36 19.20 20.47
N ILE A 290 -12.36 19.58 19.18
CA ILE A 290 -13.04 18.83 18.14
C ILE A 290 -12.12 17.69 17.67
N PRO A 291 -12.59 16.43 17.62
CA PRO A 291 -11.82 15.32 17.06
C PRO A 291 -11.46 15.60 15.61
N THR A 292 -10.16 15.67 15.32
CA THR A 292 -9.68 16.09 13.99
C THR A 292 -8.55 15.21 13.50
N ILE A 293 -8.56 14.92 12.20
CA ILE A 293 -7.43 14.30 11.49
C ILE A 293 -6.88 15.33 10.51
N PHE A 294 -5.63 15.73 10.72
CA PHE A 294 -4.94 16.70 9.89
C PHE A 294 -4.02 16.02 8.89
N VAL A 295 -3.92 16.63 7.70
CA VAL A 295 -2.78 16.45 6.80
C VAL A 295 -1.97 17.74 6.84
N ASN A 296 -0.97 17.80 7.72
CA ASN A 296 -0.18 18.99 7.97
C ASN A 296 0.58 19.51 6.74
N GLY A 297 0.88 20.81 6.72
CA GLY A 297 1.56 21.46 5.60
C GLY A 297 0.62 21.75 4.43
N ARG A 298 1.17 21.70 3.21
CA ARG A 298 0.45 22.02 1.96
C ARG A 298 -0.17 20.82 1.25
N LYS A 299 0.22 19.61 1.65
CA LYS A 299 -0.33 18.36 1.11
C LYS A 299 -1.75 18.14 1.61
N GLY A 300 -2.48 17.29 0.90
CA GLY A 300 -3.89 17.04 1.11
C GLY A 300 -4.51 16.56 -0.20
N GLY A 301 -5.79 16.84 -0.38
CA GLY A 301 -6.48 16.55 -1.64
C GLY A 301 -7.79 15.82 -1.39
N SER A 302 -8.67 15.86 -2.39
CA SER A 302 -9.96 15.19 -2.33
C SER A 302 -9.83 13.68 -2.16
N ASN A 303 -8.85 13.07 -2.84
CA ASN A 303 -8.52 11.65 -2.68
C ASN A 303 -8.04 11.32 -1.26
N VAL A 304 -7.17 12.16 -0.68
CA VAL A 304 -6.65 11.96 0.68
C VAL A 304 -7.78 12.11 1.71
N ALA A 305 -8.61 13.14 1.61
CA ALA A 305 -9.76 13.33 2.51
C ALA A 305 -10.74 12.15 2.46
N ALA A 306 -11.09 11.69 1.25
CA ALA A 306 -11.96 10.52 1.08
C ALA A 306 -11.31 9.23 1.62
N THR A 307 -10.01 9.05 1.40
CA THR A 307 -9.24 7.92 1.92
C THR A 307 -9.20 7.90 3.45
N ILE A 308 -9.07 9.05 4.11
CA ILE A 308 -9.14 9.15 5.57
C ILE A 308 -10.52 8.71 6.08
N ILE A 309 -11.61 9.12 5.41
CA ILE A 309 -12.96 8.64 5.78
C ILE A 309 -13.04 7.13 5.58
N ASN A 310 -12.55 6.62 4.46
CA ASN A 310 -12.54 5.18 4.17
C ASN A 310 -11.73 4.38 5.18
N SER A 311 -10.60 4.91 5.67
CA SER A 311 -9.79 4.25 6.69
C SER A 311 -10.51 4.21 8.05
N ILE A 312 -11.24 5.26 8.40
CA ILE A 312 -12.13 5.26 9.57
C ILE A 312 -13.19 4.17 9.40
N LEU A 313 -13.87 4.09 8.24
CA LEU A 313 -14.91 3.08 7.99
C LEU A 313 -14.40 1.64 8.10
N SER A 314 -13.11 1.40 7.88
CA SER A 314 -12.44 0.11 8.02
C SER A 314 -11.61 -0.01 9.30
N TRP A 315 -11.80 0.85 10.31
CA TRP A 315 -10.98 0.86 11.53
C TRP A 315 -10.91 -0.48 12.27
N ALA A 316 -11.97 -1.30 12.24
CA ALA A 316 -11.97 -2.64 12.84
C ALA A 316 -10.94 -3.62 12.23
N GLU A 317 -10.30 -3.26 11.11
CA GLU A 317 -9.26 -4.05 10.46
C GLU A 317 -7.84 -3.64 10.88
N ALA A 318 -7.71 -2.55 11.65
CA ALA A 318 -6.43 -1.94 11.98
C ALA A 318 -5.53 -2.82 12.85
N GLU A 319 -6.08 -3.53 13.84
CA GLU A 319 -5.31 -4.42 14.73
C GLU A 319 -4.56 -5.52 13.95
N ALA A 320 -5.16 -6.03 12.88
CA ALA A 320 -4.55 -7.04 12.02
C ALA A 320 -3.69 -6.43 10.90
N MET A 321 -3.69 -5.10 10.73
CA MET A 321 -3.15 -4.40 9.55
C MET A 321 -3.60 -5.04 8.23
N HIS A 322 -4.86 -5.47 8.18
CA HIS A 322 -5.38 -6.35 7.12
C HIS A 322 -6.59 -5.73 6.43
N PRO A 323 -6.38 -4.72 5.57
CA PRO A 323 -7.47 -3.95 4.97
C PRO A 323 -8.33 -4.79 3.99
N GLY A 324 -9.61 -4.41 3.84
CA GLY A 324 -10.46 -4.81 2.71
C GLY A 324 -11.51 -5.90 2.96
N LYS A 325 -12.06 -6.08 4.18
CA LYS A 325 -13.25 -6.96 4.38
C LYS A 325 -14.54 -6.36 3.80
N GLY A 326 -14.54 -5.07 3.46
CA GLY A 326 -15.69 -4.32 2.93
C GLY A 326 -15.72 -4.09 1.42
N VAL A 327 -15.07 -4.95 0.62
CA VAL A 327 -15.20 -4.99 -0.85
C VAL A 327 -16.23 -6.02 -1.25
#